data_AF-A0A375CT94-F1
#
_entry.id   AF-A0A375CT94-F1
#
_cell.length_a   1.000
_cell.length_b   1.000
_cell.length_c   1.000
_cell.angle_alpha   90.00
_cell.angle_beta   90.00
_cell.angle_gamma   90.00
#
_symmetry.space_group_name_H-M   'P 1'
#
loop_
_entity.id
_entity.type
_entity.pdbx_description
1 polymer ?
#
loop_
_entity_poly.entity_id
_entity_poly.type
_entity_poly.pdbx_seq_one_letter_code
_entity_poly.pdbx_strand_id
1 'polypeptide(L)'
;MLRQAIDVASFPKDRILVLFFEWQAHVRRHAVPMGYDAWLDQRYLQGPAAAVTLKQKRVVFELMHGAVFEVRGKDGRRRLFRVQLENDFPYVSFRDPANAVNYPWVAFPGVFTQAELMTLRRVY
;
A
#
# COMPACT_ATOMS: atom_id res chain seq x y z
N MET A 1 22.53 -9.75 -3.38
CA MET A 1 22.38 -9.31 -1.98
C MET A 1 20.94 -9.56 -1.55
N LEU A 2 20.71 -10.37 -0.51
CA LEU A 2 19.39 -10.45 0.12
C LEU A 2 19.15 -9.13 0.86
N ARG A 3 18.22 -8.29 0.38
CA ARG A 3 17.79 -7.11 1.14
C ARG A 3 17.18 -7.61 2.44
N GLN A 4 17.70 -7.13 3.57
CA GLN A 4 17.14 -7.43 4.89
C GLN A 4 15.70 -6.90 4.95
N ALA A 5 14.78 -7.71 5.48
CA ALA A 5 13.39 -7.30 5.61
C ALA A 5 13.25 -6.13 6.58
N ILE A 6 12.52 -5.09 6.17
CA ILE A 6 12.26 -3.90 7.00
C ILE A 6 11.13 -4.23 7.98
N ASP A 7 11.32 -3.93 9.26
CA ASP A 7 10.25 -4.08 10.25
C ASP A 7 9.19 -3.00 10.05
N VAL A 8 7.94 -3.39 9.83
CA VAL A 8 6.81 -2.45 9.65
C VAL A 8 6.67 -1.51 10.85
N ALA A 9 7.00 -1.97 12.07
CA ALA A 9 6.95 -1.14 13.26
C ALA A 9 8.09 -0.10 13.34
N SER A 10 9.12 -0.23 12.52
CA SER A 10 10.27 0.69 12.49
C SER A 10 10.06 1.93 11.60
N PHE A 11 8.97 1.97 10.82
CA PHE A 11 8.72 3.11 9.96
C PHE A 11 8.50 4.39 10.78
N PRO A 12 9.23 5.48 10.46
CA PRO A 12 8.99 6.78 11.06
C PRO A 12 7.56 7.27 10.78
N LYS A 13 6.91 7.90 11.77
CA LYS A 13 5.49 8.32 11.68
C LYS A 13 5.25 9.38 10.60
N ASP A 14 6.23 10.24 10.35
CA ASP A 14 6.23 11.28 9.33
C ASP A 14 6.17 10.71 7.91
N ARG A 15 6.64 9.47 7.68
CA ARG A 15 6.53 8.78 6.38
C ARG A 15 5.09 8.67 5.89
N ILE A 16 4.11 8.60 6.80
CA ILE A 16 2.68 8.53 6.46
C ILE A 16 2.23 9.73 5.62
N LEU A 17 2.79 10.92 5.90
CA LEU A 17 2.36 12.19 5.31
C LEU A 17 3.16 12.62 4.08
N VAL A 18 4.22 11.88 3.71
CA VAL A 18 5.13 12.26 2.61
C VAL A 18 4.37 12.51 1.31
N LEU A 19 3.59 11.52 0.85
CA LEU A 19 2.82 11.64 -0.39
C LEU A 19 1.73 12.71 -0.30
N PHE A 20 1.16 12.93 0.89
CA PHE A 20 0.17 13.98 1.09
C PHE A 20 0.79 15.38 0.92
N PHE A 21 1.97 15.62 1.50
CA PHE A 21 2.69 16.88 1.32
C PHE A 21 3.17 17.09 -0.11
N GLU A 22 3.62 16.02 -0.77
CA GLU A 22 3.97 16.05 -2.20
C GLU A 22 2.76 16.46 -3.04
N TRP A 23 1.61 15.80 -2.87
CA TRP A 23 0.37 16.17 -3.55
C TRP A 23 -0.02 17.63 -3.28
N GLN A 24 0.02 18.09 -2.03
CA GLN A 24 -0.28 19.49 -1.69
C GLN A 24 0.64 20.47 -2.42
N ALA A 25 1.93 20.14 -2.55
CA ALA A 25 2.88 20.96 -3.29
C ALA A 25 2.54 21.03 -4.79
N HIS A 26 2.11 19.92 -5.40
CA HIS A 26 1.65 19.90 -6.78
C HIS A 26 0.36 20.71 -7.00
N VAL A 27 -0.61 20.60 -6.09
CA VAL A 27 -1.86 21.38 -6.14
C VAL A 27 -1.57 22.87 -6.05
N ARG A 28 -0.70 23.29 -5.13
CA ARG A 28 -0.29 24.71 -4.98
C ARG A 28 0.38 25.28 -6.23
N ARG A 29 1.03 24.43 -7.02
CA ARG A 29 1.68 24.80 -8.30
C ARG A 29 0.74 24.66 -9.50
N HIS A 30 -0.54 24.35 -9.29
CA HIS A 30 -1.52 24.04 -10.35
C HIS A 30 -1.07 22.90 -11.29
N ALA A 31 -0.18 22.02 -10.83
CA ALA A 31 0.37 20.93 -11.63
C ALA A 31 -0.56 19.72 -11.68
N VAL A 32 -1.42 19.56 -10.66
CA VAL A 32 -2.44 18.50 -10.61
C VAL A 32 -3.79 19.10 -10.19
N PRO A 33 -4.86 18.89 -10.98
CA PRO A 33 -6.20 19.41 -10.64
C PRO A 33 -7.04 18.43 -9.79
N MET A 34 -6.50 17.24 -9.49
CA MET A 34 -7.26 16.13 -8.88
C MET A 34 -7.06 16.02 -7.37
N GLY A 35 -8.03 15.39 -6.70
CA GLY A 35 -7.96 15.05 -5.28
C GLY A 35 -6.88 14.01 -4.97
N TYR A 36 -6.52 13.87 -3.69
CA TYR A 36 -5.41 13.03 -3.23
C TYR A 36 -5.52 11.56 -3.67
N ASP A 37 -6.68 10.92 -3.47
CA ASP A 37 -6.86 9.51 -3.87
C ASP A 37 -6.76 9.30 -5.39
N ALA A 38 -7.31 10.22 -6.19
CA ALA A 38 -7.21 10.17 -7.65
C ALA A 38 -5.77 10.35 -8.12
N TRP A 39 -5.01 11.22 -7.44
CA TRP A 39 -3.57 11.39 -7.70
C TRP A 39 -2.78 10.13 -7.36
N LEU A 40 -3.11 9.48 -6.24
CA LEU A 40 -2.53 8.20 -5.87
C LEU A 40 -2.92 7.06 -6.81
N ASP A 41 -4.13 7.07 -7.39
CA ASP A 41 -4.54 6.12 -8.42
C ASP A 41 -3.70 6.28 -9.69
N GLN A 42 -3.44 7.53 -10.12
CA GLN A 42 -2.53 7.79 -11.25
C GLN A 42 -1.12 7.29 -10.94
N ARG A 43 -0.62 7.57 -9.73
CA ARG A 43 0.69 7.11 -9.27
C ARG A 43 0.79 5.58 -9.25
N TYR A 44 -0.24 4.87 -8.80
CA TYR A 44 -0.30 3.41 -8.81
C TYR A 44 -0.17 2.82 -10.24
N LEU A 45 -0.72 3.49 -11.25
CA LEU A 45 -0.67 3.03 -12.64
C LEU A 45 0.65 3.38 -13.35
N GLN A 46 1.27 4.50 -12.97
CA GLN A 46 2.44 5.06 -13.66
C GLN A 46 3.75 4.85 -12.91
N GLY A 47 3.68 4.39 -11.66
CA GLY A 47 4.85 4.20 -10.81
C GLY A 47 5.78 3.12 -11.34
N PRO A 48 7.10 3.23 -11.07
CA PRO A 48 8.05 2.23 -11.51
C PRO A 48 7.78 0.89 -10.83
N ALA A 49 8.12 -0.21 -11.52
CA ALA A 49 8.12 -1.53 -10.91
C ALA A 49 9.11 -1.55 -9.74
N ALA A 50 8.58 -1.74 -8.54
CA ALA A 50 9.34 -1.76 -7.30
C ALA A 50 8.79 -2.86 -6.38
N ALA A 51 9.67 -3.45 -5.58
CA ALA A 51 9.30 -4.42 -4.56
C ALA A 51 10.02 -4.11 -3.25
N VAL A 52 9.36 -4.42 -2.14
CA VAL A 52 9.91 -4.26 -0.80
C VAL A 52 9.60 -5.51 0.04
N THR A 53 10.65 -6.05 0.66
CA THR A 53 10.52 -7.13 1.65
C THR A 53 10.33 -6.53 3.04
N LEU A 54 9.23 -6.87 3.67
CA LEU A 54 8.81 -6.36 4.97
C LEU A 54 8.66 -7.49 5.97
N LYS A 55 8.69 -7.12 7.25
CA LYS A 55 8.48 -8.03 8.37
C LYS A 55 7.48 -7.42 9.35
N GLN A 56 6.52 -8.23 9.79
CA GLN A 56 5.64 -7.92 10.91
C GLN A 56 5.70 -9.06 11.92
N LYS A 57 6.33 -8.82 13.07
CA LYS A 57 6.61 -9.83 14.10
C LYS A 57 7.40 -11.02 13.53
N ARG A 58 6.75 -12.16 13.27
CA ARG A 58 7.41 -13.37 12.72
C ARG A 58 7.15 -13.57 11.22
N VAL A 59 6.28 -12.76 10.62
CA VAL A 59 5.89 -12.90 9.22
C VAL A 59 6.78 -12.02 8.38
N VAL A 60 7.43 -12.61 7.39
CA VAL A 60 8.18 -11.90 6.35
C VAL A 60 7.40 -12.05 5.05
N PHE A 61 7.21 -10.95 4.34
CA PHE A 61 6.42 -10.91 3.12
C PHE A 61 6.96 -9.85 2.17
N GLU A 62 6.66 -10.00 0.89
CA GLU A 62 7.04 -9.04 -0.14
C GLU A 62 5.81 -8.33 -0.69
N LEU A 63 5.91 -7.02 -0.84
CA LEU A 63 4.91 -6.19 -1.49
C LEU A 63 5.51 -5.59 -2.76
N MET A 64 4.69 -5.49 -3.80
CA MET A 64 5.10 -4.98 -5.10
C MET A 64 4.21 -3.80 -5.49
N HIS A 65 4.83 -2.72 -5.97
CA HIS A 65 4.11 -1.58 -6.54
C HIS A 65 3.28 -2.06 -7.73
N GLY A 66 2.03 -1.60 -7.83
CA GLY A 66 1.14 -1.95 -8.94
C GLY A 66 0.44 -3.29 -8.76
N ALA A 67 0.83 -4.13 -7.79
CA ALA A 67 0.24 -5.46 -7.61
C ALA A 67 -1.03 -5.45 -6.77
N VAL A 68 -1.84 -6.49 -6.97
CA VAL A 68 -3.05 -6.77 -6.17
C VAL A 68 -2.81 -7.99 -5.31
N PHE A 69 -3.11 -7.85 -4.03
CA PHE A 69 -2.99 -8.89 -3.03
C PHE A 69 -4.34 -9.22 -2.41
N GLU A 70 -4.42 -10.39 -1.80
CA GLU A 70 -5.50 -10.72 -0.88
C GLU A 70 -4.99 -11.23 0.46
N VAL A 71 -5.80 -11.01 1.48
CA VAL A 71 -5.71 -11.66 2.80
C VAL A 71 -7.08 -12.19 3.20
N ARG A 72 -7.12 -13.13 4.15
CA ARG A 72 -8.35 -13.56 4.81
C ARG A 72 -8.50 -12.81 6.13
N GLY A 73 -9.63 -12.12 6.30
CA GLY A 73 -10.02 -11.46 7.53
C GLY A 73 -10.37 -12.45 8.64
N LYS A 74 -10.59 -11.93 9.86
CA LYS A 74 -11.01 -12.74 11.02
C LYS A 74 -12.32 -13.48 10.82
N ASP A 75 -13.21 -12.93 10.00
CA ASP A 75 -14.49 -13.52 9.60
C ASP A 75 -14.34 -14.57 8.47
N GLY A 76 -13.11 -14.88 8.06
CA GLY A 76 -12.81 -15.80 6.95
C GLY A 76 -13.02 -15.19 5.57
N ARG A 77 -13.52 -13.96 5.46
CA ARG A 77 -13.77 -13.31 4.17
C ARG A 77 -12.48 -12.85 3.54
N ARG A 78 -12.41 -12.97 2.21
CA ARG A 78 -11.28 -12.46 1.42
C ARG A 78 -11.39 -10.93 1.31
N ARG A 79 -10.28 -10.24 1.53
CA ARG A 79 -10.14 -8.81 1.28
C ARG A 79 -9.06 -8.59 0.25
N LEU A 80 -9.44 -8.01 -0.89
CA LEU A 80 -8.53 -7.62 -1.95
C LEU A 80 -8.03 -6.20 -1.70
N PHE A 81 -6.75 -5.96 -1.98
CA PHE A 81 -6.18 -4.64 -1.90
C PHE A 81 -5.07 -4.45 -2.93
N ARG A 82 -4.98 -3.23 -3.43
CA ARG A 82 -3.92 -2.75 -4.31
C ARG A 82 -2.79 -2.23 -3.45
N VAL A 83 -1.56 -2.34 -3.95
CA VAL A 83 -0.36 -1.80 -3.30
C VAL A 83 0.31 -0.79 -4.21
N GLN A 84 0.69 0.35 -3.64
CA GLN A 84 1.68 1.24 -4.21
C GLN A 84 2.79 1.50 -3.19
N LEU A 85 3.99 1.75 -3.71
CA LEU A 85 5.17 2.03 -2.90
C LEU A 85 5.65 3.46 -3.14
N GLU A 86 5.97 4.17 -2.06
CA GLU A 86 6.82 5.36 -2.06
C GLU A 86 8.18 5.01 -1.49
N ASN A 87 9.13 4.79 -2.39
CA ASN A 87 10.38 4.06 -2.13
C ASN A 87 10.09 2.68 -1.52
N ASP A 88 10.40 2.50 -0.23
CA ASP A 88 10.17 1.29 0.56
C ASP A 88 8.91 1.35 1.43
N PHE A 89 8.17 2.47 1.43
CA PHE A 89 6.99 2.67 2.27
C PHE A 89 5.70 2.33 1.51
N PRO A 90 4.91 1.36 1.98
CA PRO A 90 3.70 0.93 1.29
C PRO A 90 2.45 1.73 1.68
N TYR A 91 1.63 2.00 0.67
CA TYR A 91 0.24 2.44 0.78
C TYR A 91 -0.67 1.38 0.15
N VAL A 92 -1.87 1.23 0.71
CA VAL A 92 -2.86 0.25 0.26
C VAL A 92 -4.21 0.88 0.02
N SER A 93 -4.93 0.35 -0.97
CA SER A 93 -6.33 0.70 -1.24
C SER A 93 -7.12 -0.59 -1.38
N PHE A 94 -8.12 -0.78 -0.53
CA PHE A 94 -8.98 -1.96 -0.59
C PHE A 94 -9.87 -1.90 -1.84
N ARG A 95 -10.20 -3.08 -2.37
CA ARG A 95 -11.11 -3.21 -3.50
C ARG A 95 -12.33 -4.03 -3.10
N ASP A 96 -13.51 -3.53 -3.42
CA ASP A 96 -14.73 -4.31 -3.36
C ASP A 96 -14.76 -5.30 -4.55
N PRO A 97 -14.69 -6.63 -4.29
CA PRO A 97 -14.75 -7.62 -5.36
C PRO A 97 -16.08 -7.64 -6.11
N ALA A 98 -17.18 -7.22 -5.48
CA ALA A 98 -18.51 -7.28 -6.07
C ALA A 98 -18.81 -6.06 -6.97
N ASN A 99 -18.36 -4.87 -6.54
CA ASN A 99 -18.73 -3.62 -7.19
C ASN A 99 -17.59 -2.98 -8.02
N ALA A 100 -16.42 -3.62 -8.07
CA ALA A 100 -15.22 -3.08 -8.72
C ALA A 100 -14.80 -1.67 -8.22
N VAL A 101 -15.26 -1.29 -7.02
CA VAL A 101 -14.94 -0.02 -6.38
C VAL A 101 -13.62 -0.12 -5.63
N ASN A 102 -12.78 0.90 -5.79
CA ASN A 102 -11.59 1.07 -4.96
C ASN A 102 -11.88 2.07 -3.84
N TYR A 103 -11.54 1.68 -2.61
CA TYR A 103 -11.63 2.53 -1.44
C TYR A 103 -10.42 3.48 -1.34
N PRO A 104 -10.48 4.54 -0.52
CA PRO A 104 -9.37 5.46 -0.33
C PRO A 104 -8.06 4.76 0.03
N TRP A 105 -6.96 5.39 -0.38
CA TRP A 105 -5.62 4.95 -0.07
C TRP A 105 -5.26 5.28 1.38
N VAL A 106 -4.64 4.31 2.06
CA VAL A 106 -4.17 4.45 3.44
C VAL A 106 -2.73 3.96 3.55
N ALA A 107 -1.98 4.50 4.50
CA ALA A 107 -0.66 3.97 4.82
C ALA A 107 -0.80 2.56 5.38
N PHE A 108 0.09 1.64 4.98
CA PHE A 108 0.02 0.24 5.37
C PHE A 108 0.22 -0.05 6.87
N PRO A 109 1.11 0.65 7.63
CA PRO A 109 1.36 0.29 9.02
C PRO A 109 0.08 0.29 9.87
N GLY A 110 -0.18 -0.84 10.53
CA GLY A 110 -1.37 -1.03 11.37
C GLY A 110 -2.65 -1.45 10.63
N VAL A 111 -2.65 -1.54 9.30
CA VAL A 111 -3.83 -1.96 8.52
C VAL A 111 -4.12 -3.46 8.69
N PHE A 112 -3.08 -4.27 8.77
CA PHE A 112 -3.21 -5.73 8.84
C PHE A 112 -2.68 -6.28 10.16
N THR A 113 -3.40 -7.27 10.68
CA THR A 113 -2.92 -8.12 11.78
C THR A 113 -1.89 -9.13 11.27
N GLN A 114 -1.09 -9.68 12.19
CA GLN A 114 -0.14 -10.74 11.83
C GLN A 114 -0.83 -11.98 11.22
N ALA A 115 -2.01 -12.35 11.74
CA ALA A 115 -2.76 -13.52 11.26
C ALA A 115 -3.26 -13.32 9.82
N GLU A 116 -3.70 -12.12 9.46
CA GLU A 116 -4.10 -11.80 8.09
C GLU A 116 -2.91 -11.89 7.13
N LEU A 117 -1.74 -11.35 7.52
CA LEU A 117 -0.53 -11.40 6.69
C LEU A 117 0.03 -12.82 6.48
N MET A 118 -0.25 -13.77 7.38
CA MET A 118 0.07 -15.19 7.16
C MET A 118 -0.70 -15.80 5.99
N THR A 119 -1.82 -15.19 5.58
CA THR A 119 -2.65 -15.63 4.46
C THR A 119 -2.43 -14.82 3.19
N LEU A 120 -1.45 -13.90 3.22
CA LEU A 120 -1.16 -13.01 2.12
C LEU A 120 -0.80 -13.81 0.87
N ARG A 121 -1.48 -13.51 -0.24
CA ARG A 121 -1.07 -13.98 -1.56
C ARG A 121 -1.29 -12.90 -2.60
N ARG A 122 -0.39 -12.86 -3.58
CA ARG A 122 -0.58 -12.05 -4.79
C ARG A 122 -1.62 -12.71 -5.69
N VAL A 123 -2.49 -11.91 -6.30
CA VAL A 123 -3.59 -12.41 -7.15
C VAL A 123 -3.41 -12.00 -8.60
N TYR A 124 -2.79 -10.84 -8.87
CA TYR A 124 -2.50 -10.31 -10.20
C TYR A 124 -1.17 -9.53 -10.17
#